data_AF-A0A1V6TYZ7-F1
#
_entry.id   AF-A0A1V6TYZ7-F1
#
_cell.length_a   1.000
_cell.length_b   1.000
_cell.length_c   1.000
_cell.angle_alpha   90.00
_cell.angle_beta   90.00
_cell.angle_gamma   90.00
#
_symmetry.space_group_name_H-M   'P 1'
#
loop_
_entity.id
_entity.type
_entity.pdbx_description
1 polymer ?
#
loop_
_entity_poly.entity_id
_entity_poly.type
_entity_poly.pdbx_seq_one_letter_code
_entity_poly.pdbx_strand_id
1 'polypeptide(L)'
;MPPKRSRSKRLGSLSSTRPPTVKSKQAALSSKATRTLIRSHHQLLKAKAQAERAGDEARVSSINAQIQANGGLESYQTASKLGQSLERGGDSSKVLIDWIKPQLNEWNTTMSKLRVLEVGALSTKNTCSRTPSLDVSRIDLNSQEPGILKQDFMERPLPSTDEERFHVISLSLVLNYVPDATGRGEMLKRCVKFLTSKCCPISLPPTLFLVLPVACVDNSRYLTEERLNDILANLGFHLAQIV
;
A
#
# COMPACT_ATOMS: atom_id res chain seq x y z
N MET A 1 -40.01 -37.33 -52.68
CA MET A 1 -39.26 -37.49 -51.42
C MET A 1 -38.14 -36.46 -51.35
N PRO A 2 -38.16 -35.50 -50.41
CA PRO A 2 -37.00 -34.68 -50.09
C PRO A 2 -36.28 -35.20 -48.82
N PRO A 3 -34.94 -35.04 -48.69
CA PRO A 3 -34.15 -35.69 -47.64
C PRO A 3 -34.22 -34.96 -46.28
N LYS A 4 -34.24 -35.75 -45.19
CA LYS A 4 -34.21 -35.29 -43.80
C LYS A 4 -32.85 -34.67 -43.44
N ARG A 5 -32.85 -33.42 -42.96
CA ARG A 5 -31.66 -32.76 -42.37
C ARG A 5 -31.25 -33.45 -41.05
N SER A 6 -29.99 -33.85 -40.94
CA SER A 6 -29.42 -34.41 -39.70
C SER A 6 -29.17 -33.28 -38.68
N ARG A 7 -29.56 -33.50 -37.43
CA ARG A 7 -29.26 -32.58 -36.32
C ARG A 7 -27.81 -32.81 -35.87
N SER A 8 -26.97 -31.79 -35.99
CA SER A 8 -25.62 -31.77 -35.41
C SER A 8 -25.68 -31.93 -33.89
N LYS A 9 -24.95 -32.91 -33.34
CA LYS A 9 -24.77 -33.11 -31.90
C LYS A 9 -23.89 -31.96 -31.36
N ARG A 10 -24.44 -31.12 -30.48
CA ARG A 10 -23.66 -30.15 -29.71
C ARG A 10 -22.64 -30.89 -28.85
N LEU A 11 -21.35 -30.67 -29.10
CA LEU A 11 -20.26 -31.11 -28.24
C LEU A 11 -20.41 -30.42 -26.86
N GLY A 12 -20.40 -31.22 -25.80
CA GLY A 12 -20.50 -30.75 -24.43
C GLY A 12 -19.29 -29.89 -24.02
N SER A 13 -19.52 -28.96 -23.11
CA SER A 13 -18.46 -28.10 -22.53
C SER A 13 -17.33 -28.94 -21.92
N LEU A 14 -16.09 -28.58 -22.25
CA LEU A 14 -14.84 -29.12 -21.67
C LEU A 14 -14.73 -28.93 -20.15
N SER A 15 -15.63 -28.15 -19.53
CA SER A 15 -15.70 -27.98 -18.07
C SER A 15 -16.23 -29.21 -17.33
N SER A 16 -16.81 -30.20 -18.05
CA SER A 16 -17.45 -31.37 -17.44
C SER A 16 -16.50 -32.51 -17.06
N THR A 17 -15.24 -32.48 -17.50
CA THR A 17 -14.26 -33.57 -17.29
C THR A 17 -13.16 -33.25 -16.29
N ARG A 18 -13.21 -32.09 -15.60
CA ARG A 18 -12.16 -31.72 -14.65
C ARG A 18 -12.31 -32.50 -13.33
N PRO A 19 -11.29 -33.25 -12.88
CA PRO A 19 -11.32 -33.92 -11.59
C PRO A 19 -11.45 -32.89 -10.44
N PRO A 20 -12.16 -33.24 -9.35
CA PRO A 20 -12.41 -32.32 -8.25
C PRO A 20 -11.08 -31.88 -7.63
N THR A 21 -10.83 -30.58 -7.67
CA THR A 21 -9.67 -29.98 -7.01
C THR A 21 -9.88 -30.04 -5.51
N VAL A 22 -8.87 -30.49 -4.77
CA VAL A 22 -8.88 -30.54 -3.30
C VAL A 22 -9.24 -29.16 -2.76
N LYS A 23 -10.43 -29.01 -2.19
CA LYS A 23 -10.86 -27.76 -1.55
C LYS A 23 -10.06 -27.61 -0.25
N SER A 24 -9.24 -26.57 -0.15
CA SER A 24 -8.57 -26.24 1.11
C SER A 24 -9.64 -25.96 2.19
N LYS A 25 -9.36 -26.37 3.43
CA LYS A 25 -10.33 -26.37 4.55
C LYS A 25 -10.79 -24.99 5.03
N GLN A 26 -10.32 -23.90 4.42
CA GLN A 26 -10.86 -22.55 4.60
C GLN A 26 -10.82 -21.84 3.25
N ALA A 27 -11.97 -21.55 2.66
CA ALA A 27 -12.03 -20.78 1.43
C ALA A 27 -11.59 -19.34 1.73
N ALA A 28 -10.33 -19.02 1.46
CA ALA A 28 -9.82 -17.66 1.52
C ALA A 28 -10.72 -16.74 0.68
N LEU A 29 -10.97 -15.52 1.15
CA LEU A 29 -11.80 -14.54 0.44
C LEU A 29 -11.40 -14.46 -1.04
N SER A 30 -12.37 -14.48 -1.95
CA SER A 30 -12.08 -14.33 -3.38
C SER A 30 -11.45 -12.96 -3.66
N SER A 31 -10.69 -12.83 -4.75
CA SER A 31 -10.09 -11.55 -5.12
C SER A 31 -11.15 -10.45 -5.34
N LYS A 32 -12.35 -10.83 -5.81
CA LYS A 32 -13.50 -9.90 -5.96
C LYS A 32 -14.05 -9.46 -4.60
N ALA A 33 -14.23 -10.40 -3.66
CA ALA A 33 -14.70 -10.09 -2.31
C ALA A 33 -13.70 -9.19 -1.56
N THR A 34 -12.41 -9.53 -1.64
CA THR A 34 -11.30 -8.76 -1.07
C THR A 34 -11.30 -7.31 -1.57
N ARG A 35 -11.37 -7.11 -2.89
CA ARG A 35 -11.45 -5.76 -3.50
C ARG A 35 -12.70 -4.99 -3.09
N THR A 36 -13.84 -5.68 -2.99
CA THR A 36 -15.10 -5.05 -2.58
C THR A 36 -15.04 -4.55 -1.15
N LEU A 37 -14.46 -5.35 -0.24
CA LEU A 37 -14.27 -5.00 1.15
C LEU A 37 -13.35 -3.78 1.30
N ILE A 38 -12.16 -3.82 0.67
CA ILE A 38 -11.21 -2.69 0.66
C ILE A 38 -11.90 -1.41 0.16
N ARG A 39 -12.59 -1.49 -0.99
CA ARG A 39 -13.29 -0.33 -1.56
C ARG A 39 -14.39 0.21 -0.65
N SER A 40 -15.22 -0.66 -0.09
CA SER A 40 -16.30 -0.26 0.83
C SER A 40 -15.73 0.46 2.06
N HIS A 41 -14.63 -0.05 2.61
CA HIS A 41 -13.96 0.57 3.74
C HIS A 41 -13.47 1.99 3.41
N HIS A 42 -12.79 2.21 2.27
CA HIS A 42 -12.37 3.55 1.86
C HIS A 42 -13.56 4.51 1.63
N GLN A 43 -14.67 4.01 1.09
CA GLN A 43 -15.89 4.81 0.92
C GLN A 43 -16.45 5.27 2.27
N LEU A 44 -16.50 4.36 3.25
CA LEU A 44 -16.97 4.67 4.60
C LEU A 44 -16.04 5.68 5.31
N LEU A 45 -14.72 5.51 5.22
CA LEU A 45 -13.76 6.47 5.80
C LEU A 45 -13.92 7.87 5.22
N LYS A 46 -14.08 7.98 3.89
CA LYS A 46 -14.31 9.26 3.24
C LYS A 46 -15.64 9.89 3.66
N ALA A 47 -16.70 9.09 3.74
CA ALA A 47 -18.02 9.55 4.18
C ALA A 47 -18.00 10.01 5.65
N LYS A 48 -17.24 9.32 6.51
CA LYS A 48 -17.02 9.70 7.90
C LYS A 48 -16.35 11.07 8.00
N ALA A 49 -15.22 11.27 7.30
CA ALA A 49 -14.52 12.55 7.29
C ALA A 49 -15.34 13.72 6.71
N GLN A 50 -16.34 13.44 5.86
CA GLN A 50 -17.31 14.43 5.42
C GLN A 50 -18.33 14.76 6.51
N ALA A 51 -18.85 13.75 7.20
CA ALA A 51 -19.81 13.92 8.30
C ALA A 51 -19.18 14.66 9.50
N GLU A 52 -17.93 14.34 9.86
CA GLU A 52 -17.19 15.04 10.93
C GLU A 52 -17.04 16.53 10.64
N ARG A 53 -16.68 16.90 9.41
CA ARG A 53 -16.59 18.30 9.00
C ARG A 53 -17.93 19.03 8.98
N ALA A 54 -19.02 18.29 8.79
CA ALA A 54 -20.37 18.83 8.83
C ALA A 54 -20.94 18.91 10.25
N GLY A 55 -20.23 18.39 11.27
CA GLY A 55 -20.75 18.29 12.64
C GLY A 55 -21.90 17.29 12.81
N ASP A 56 -22.07 16.35 11.86
CA ASP A 56 -23.17 15.37 11.87
C ASP A 56 -22.79 14.12 12.68
N GLU A 57 -22.85 14.22 14.01
CA GLU A 57 -22.46 13.16 14.94
C GLU A 57 -23.29 11.87 14.78
N ALA A 58 -24.58 12.01 14.42
CA ALA A 58 -25.46 10.86 14.20
C ALA A 58 -24.98 10.04 12.99
N ARG A 59 -24.61 10.72 11.90
CA ARG A 59 -24.05 10.07 10.72
C ARG A 59 -22.67 9.48 10.97
N VAL A 60 -21.81 10.16 11.71
CA VAL A 60 -20.51 9.61 12.15
C VAL A 60 -20.70 8.30 12.91
N SER A 61 -21.63 8.29 13.87
CA SER A 61 -21.94 7.10 14.68
C SER A 61 -22.48 5.94 13.82
N SER A 62 -23.39 6.22 12.90
CA SER A 62 -23.92 5.23 11.96
C SER A 62 -22.82 4.64 11.05
N ILE A 63 -21.92 5.47 10.53
CA ILE A 63 -20.81 5.01 9.69
C ILE A 63 -19.81 4.17 10.50
N ASN A 64 -19.49 4.57 11.73
CA ASN A 64 -18.64 3.78 12.61
C ASN A 64 -19.25 2.39 12.87
N ALA A 65 -20.57 2.31 13.12
CA ALA A 65 -21.26 1.03 13.27
C ALA A 65 -21.16 0.15 12.01
N GLN A 66 -21.28 0.74 10.81
CA GLN A 66 -21.09 0.02 9.55
C GLN A 66 -19.65 -0.48 9.36
N ILE A 67 -18.64 0.32 9.72
CA ILE A 67 -17.24 -0.10 9.67
C ILE A 67 -17.02 -1.31 10.60
N GLN A 68 -17.56 -1.27 11.82
CA GLN A 68 -17.46 -2.38 12.76
C GLN A 68 -18.20 -3.62 12.28
N ALA A 69 -19.40 -3.46 11.70
CA ALA A 69 -20.16 -4.56 11.10
C ALA A 69 -19.40 -5.25 9.94
N ASN A 70 -18.55 -4.52 9.23
CA ASN A 70 -17.66 -5.07 8.19
C ASN A 70 -16.37 -5.70 8.74
N GLY A 71 -16.25 -5.82 10.07
CA GLY A 71 -15.09 -6.37 10.77
C GLY A 71 -13.97 -5.36 11.03
N GLY A 72 -14.25 -4.07 10.88
CA GLY A 72 -13.35 -2.98 11.24
C GLY A 72 -12.02 -2.98 10.50
N LEU A 73 -11.01 -2.36 11.13
CA LEU A 73 -9.67 -2.21 10.57
C LEU A 73 -8.94 -3.54 10.42
N GLU A 74 -9.18 -4.51 11.31
CA GLU A 74 -8.55 -5.83 11.26
C GLU A 74 -8.99 -6.64 10.02
N SER A 75 -10.29 -6.65 9.73
CA SER A 75 -10.85 -7.26 8.51
C SER A 75 -10.29 -6.62 7.24
N TYR A 76 -10.20 -5.28 7.24
CA TYR A 76 -9.53 -4.54 6.18
C TYR A 76 -8.07 -4.99 6.01
N GLN A 77 -7.29 -5.05 7.10
CA GLN A 77 -5.86 -5.39 7.04
C GLN A 77 -5.64 -6.83 6.58
N THR A 78 -6.49 -7.75 7.02
CA THR A 78 -6.49 -9.14 6.54
C THR A 78 -6.74 -9.19 5.03
N ALA A 79 -7.73 -8.45 4.55
CA ALA A 79 -8.01 -8.33 3.12
C ALA A 79 -6.83 -7.68 2.35
N SER A 80 -6.18 -6.68 2.93
CA SER A 80 -5.02 -6.01 2.34
C SER A 80 -3.79 -6.92 2.26
N LYS A 81 -3.48 -7.66 3.33
CA LYS A 81 -2.44 -8.71 3.37
C LYS A 81 -2.67 -9.76 2.29
N LEU A 82 -3.91 -10.24 2.17
CA LEU A 82 -4.27 -11.19 1.13
C LEU A 82 -4.13 -10.59 -0.28
N GLY A 83 -4.46 -9.31 -0.43
CA GLY A 83 -4.25 -8.54 -1.66
C GLY A 83 -2.77 -8.40 -2.06
N GLN A 84 -1.86 -8.29 -1.10
CA GLN A 84 -0.40 -8.20 -1.31
C GLN A 84 0.29 -9.56 -1.46
N SER A 85 -0.45 -10.68 -1.38
CA SER A 85 0.13 -11.99 -1.65
C SER A 85 0.74 -12.03 -3.06
N LEU A 86 1.79 -12.87 -3.24
CA LEU A 86 2.46 -13.04 -4.53
C LEU A 86 1.48 -13.40 -5.67
N GLU A 87 0.38 -14.08 -5.34
CA GLU A 87 -0.65 -14.49 -6.31
C GLU A 87 -1.63 -13.36 -6.69
N ARG A 88 -1.66 -12.23 -5.95
CA ARG A 88 -2.73 -11.22 -6.09
C ARG A 88 -2.26 -9.78 -6.27
N GLY A 89 -1.08 -9.41 -5.80
CA GLY A 89 -0.58 -8.03 -5.88
C GLY A 89 0.91 -7.88 -5.57
N GLY A 90 1.50 -8.86 -4.88
CA GLY A 90 2.93 -8.90 -4.60
C GLY A 90 3.40 -7.84 -3.61
N ASP A 91 4.69 -7.92 -3.31
CA ASP A 91 5.38 -7.03 -2.40
C ASP A 91 6.02 -5.88 -3.19
N SER A 92 5.41 -4.69 -3.13
CA SER A 92 5.90 -3.50 -3.82
C SER A 92 7.30 -3.07 -3.37
N SER A 93 7.74 -3.47 -2.17
CA SER A 93 9.10 -3.16 -1.71
C SER A 93 10.16 -3.83 -2.60
N LYS A 94 9.80 -4.88 -3.35
CA LYS A 94 10.67 -5.45 -4.39
C LYS A 94 11.01 -4.41 -5.47
N VAL A 95 10.03 -3.61 -5.92
CA VAL A 95 10.24 -2.57 -6.93
C VAL A 95 11.24 -1.52 -6.42
N LEU A 96 11.05 -1.07 -5.18
CA LEU A 96 12.00 -0.17 -4.53
C LEU A 96 13.42 -0.76 -4.54
N ILE A 97 13.58 -2.02 -4.08
CA ILE A 97 14.88 -2.68 -4.04
C ILE A 97 15.49 -2.83 -5.43
N ASP A 98 14.69 -3.19 -6.44
CA ASP A 98 15.17 -3.30 -7.82
C ASP A 98 15.68 -1.95 -8.35
N TRP A 99 14.98 -0.84 -8.06
CA TRP A 99 15.38 0.50 -8.47
C TRP A 99 16.67 1.00 -7.84
N ILE A 100 16.89 0.69 -6.55
CA ILE A 100 18.11 1.13 -5.83
C ILE A 100 19.21 0.08 -5.84
N LYS A 101 19.00 -1.07 -6.49
CA LYS A 101 19.95 -2.17 -6.56
C LYS A 101 21.35 -1.75 -7.05
N PRO A 102 21.50 -0.88 -8.08
CA PRO A 102 22.82 -0.44 -8.51
C PRO A 102 23.64 0.18 -7.38
N GLN A 103 23.03 1.07 -6.58
CA GLN A 103 23.67 1.70 -5.43
C GLN A 103 23.90 0.70 -4.29
N LEU A 104 22.95 -0.21 -4.05
CA LEU A 104 23.12 -1.24 -3.02
C LEU A 104 24.29 -2.20 -3.31
N ASN A 105 24.68 -2.38 -4.57
CA ASN A 105 25.84 -3.20 -4.92
C ASN A 105 27.17 -2.57 -4.48
N GLU A 106 27.20 -1.26 -4.24
CA GLU A 106 28.37 -0.55 -3.68
C GLU A 106 28.48 -0.73 -2.16
N TRP A 107 27.38 -1.13 -1.52
CA TRP A 107 27.37 -1.37 -0.08
C TRP A 107 28.19 -2.61 0.29
N ASN A 108 28.95 -2.50 1.37
CA ASN A 108 29.62 -3.64 2.00
C ASN A 108 29.45 -3.59 3.53
N THR A 109 29.81 -4.66 4.21
CA THR A 109 29.58 -4.83 5.66
C THR A 109 30.36 -3.85 6.54
N THR A 110 31.37 -3.15 6.01
CA THR A 110 32.08 -2.09 6.75
C THR A 110 31.34 -0.76 6.74
N MET A 111 30.35 -0.60 5.83
CA MET A 111 29.53 0.60 5.73
C MET A 111 28.30 0.50 6.63
N SER A 112 27.84 1.64 7.14
CA SER A 112 26.57 1.70 7.87
C SER A 112 25.40 1.30 6.99
N LYS A 113 24.42 0.61 7.57
CA LYS A 113 23.17 0.26 6.88
C LYS A 113 22.35 1.50 6.55
N LEU A 114 21.56 1.43 5.49
CA LEU A 114 20.60 2.46 5.16
C LEU A 114 19.36 2.31 6.04
N ARG A 115 19.14 3.30 6.92
CA ARG A 115 17.88 3.46 7.65
C ARG A 115 16.70 3.67 6.70
N VAL A 116 15.71 2.81 6.80
CA VAL A 116 14.45 2.87 6.03
C VAL A 116 13.27 2.92 6.99
N LEU A 117 12.36 3.86 6.78
CA LEU A 117 11.07 3.87 7.44
C LEU A 117 10.03 3.25 6.51
N GLU A 118 9.44 2.15 6.92
CA GLU A 118 8.32 1.52 6.24
C GLU A 118 7.02 1.83 6.98
N VAL A 119 6.20 2.68 6.36
CA VAL A 119 4.90 3.08 6.90
C VAL A 119 3.83 2.13 6.37
N GLY A 120 2.94 1.65 7.24
CA GLY A 120 1.90 0.69 6.88
C GLY A 120 2.45 -0.71 6.62
N ALA A 121 3.53 -1.09 7.31
CA ALA A 121 4.16 -2.39 7.13
C ALA A 121 3.20 -3.52 7.54
N LEU A 122 2.97 -4.48 6.63
CA LEU A 122 2.09 -5.62 6.91
C LEU A 122 2.84 -6.93 7.23
N SER A 123 4.16 -6.96 7.01
CA SER A 123 5.00 -8.13 7.28
C SER A 123 6.45 -7.75 7.57
N THR A 124 7.10 -8.48 8.49
CA THR A 124 8.56 -8.42 8.71
C THR A 124 9.38 -9.15 7.65
N LYS A 125 8.71 -9.79 6.69
CA LYS A 125 9.31 -10.62 5.65
C LYS A 125 9.17 -9.99 4.26
N ASN A 126 8.86 -8.70 4.14
CA ASN A 126 8.94 -8.04 2.84
C ASN A 126 10.40 -7.92 2.35
N THR A 127 10.59 -7.49 1.11
CA THR A 127 11.88 -7.45 0.44
C THR A 127 12.80 -6.44 1.09
N CYS A 128 12.32 -5.23 1.41
CA CYS A 128 13.10 -4.26 2.20
C CYS A 128 13.61 -4.88 3.51
N SER A 129 12.74 -5.59 4.22
CA SER A 129 13.03 -6.20 5.51
C SER A 129 14.06 -7.32 5.47
N ARG A 130 14.21 -7.97 4.32
CA ARG A 130 15.18 -9.06 4.12
C ARG A 130 16.48 -8.58 3.48
N THR A 131 16.57 -7.32 3.06
CA THR A 131 17.78 -6.77 2.43
C THR A 131 18.82 -6.44 3.50
N PRO A 132 20.01 -7.10 3.51
CA PRO A 132 20.98 -6.96 4.60
C PRO A 132 21.56 -5.55 4.79
N SER A 133 21.64 -4.77 3.70
CA SER A 133 22.13 -3.40 3.69
C SER A 133 21.14 -2.38 4.25
N LEU A 134 19.92 -2.80 4.58
CA LEU A 134 18.88 -1.94 5.13
C LEU A 134 18.66 -2.19 6.62
N ASP A 135 18.45 -1.09 7.35
CA ASP A 135 17.94 -1.09 8.71
C ASP A 135 16.51 -0.56 8.68
N VAL A 136 15.53 -1.46 8.76
CA VAL A 136 14.13 -1.14 8.48
C VAL A 136 13.34 -0.96 9.78
N SER A 137 12.91 0.27 10.03
CA SER A 137 11.90 0.63 11.02
C SER A 137 10.51 0.45 10.43
N ARG A 138 9.70 -0.44 11.02
CA ARG A 138 8.36 -0.77 10.52
C ARG A 138 7.31 -0.21 11.46
N ILE A 139 6.37 0.55 10.90
CA ILE A 139 5.24 1.08 11.65
C ILE A 139 3.92 0.75 10.96
N ASP A 140 2.87 0.54 11.73
CA ASP A 140 1.51 0.35 11.24
C ASP A 140 0.48 0.82 12.30
N LEU A 141 -0.68 1.31 11.86
CA LEU A 141 -1.73 1.80 12.77
C LEU A 141 -2.30 0.70 13.67
N ASN A 142 -2.29 -0.54 13.20
CA ASN A 142 -2.85 -1.68 13.90
C ASN A 142 -1.99 -2.93 13.66
N SER A 143 -0.74 -2.85 14.11
CA SER A 143 0.23 -3.94 13.99
C SER A 143 -0.35 -5.29 14.45
N GLN A 144 -0.22 -6.30 13.60
CA GLN A 144 -0.65 -7.68 13.82
C GLN A 144 0.53 -8.66 13.90
N GLU A 145 1.77 -8.17 13.79
CA GLU A 145 2.97 -9.01 13.67
C GLU A 145 4.09 -8.50 14.60
N PRO A 146 4.72 -9.38 15.41
CA PRO A 146 5.90 -9.01 16.18
C PRO A 146 6.98 -8.42 15.29
N GLY A 147 7.62 -7.33 15.72
CA GLY A 147 8.63 -6.61 14.94
C GLY A 147 8.07 -5.49 14.05
N ILE A 148 6.76 -5.24 14.07
CA ILE A 148 6.12 -4.05 13.51
C ILE A 148 5.57 -3.21 14.67
N LEU A 149 6.03 -1.96 14.78
CA LEU A 149 5.62 -1.04 15.83
C LEU A 149 4.20 -0.52 15.54
N LYS A 150 3.29 -0.64 16.51
CA LYS A 150 1.98 0.01 16.42
C LYS A 150 2.16 1.51 16.65
N GLN A 151 2.05 2.32 15.59
CA GLN A 151 2.25 3.77 15.64
C GLN A 151 1.57 4.45 14.45
N ASP A 152 0.95 5.61 14.69
CA ASP A 152 0.52 6.52 13.65
C ASP A 152 1.68 7.38 13.16
N PHE A 153 1.95 7.34 11.85
CA PHE A 153 2.97 8.19 11.22
C PHE A 153 2.68 9.69 11.38
N MET A 154 1.40 10.08 11.32
CA MET A 154 0.98 11.47 11.45
C MET A 154 1.19 12.01 12.87
N GLU A 155 1.16 11.13 13.87
CA GLU A 155 1.39 11.47 15.29
C GLU A 155 2.83 11.20 15.75
N ARG A 156 3.63 10.44 14.99
CA ARG A 156 5.04 10.12 15.31
C ARG A 156 5.83 11.41 15.57
N PRO A 157 6.48 11.62 16.73
CA PRO A 157 7.23 12.85 17.00
C PRO A 157 8.23 13.20 15.89
N LEU A 158 8.33 14.48 15.54
CA LEU A 158 9.30 14.94 14.56
C LEU A 158 10.72 14.67 15.06
N PRO A 159 11.65 14.26 14.17
CA PRO A 159 13.01 13.97 14.56
C PRO A 159 13.70 15.25 15.02
N SER A 160 14.33 15.18 16.19
CA SER A 160 15.10 16.27 16.80
C SER A 160 16.53 16.30 16.27
N THR A 161 17.04 15.16 15.83
CA THR A 161 18.37 15.05 15.20
C THR A 161 18.31 14.32 13.86
N ASP A 162 19.39 14.40 13.09
CA ASP A 162 19.46 13.71 11.80
C ASP A 162 19.60 12.18 11.96
N GLU A 163 20.04 11.71 13.12
CA GLU A 163 20.15 10.30 13.44
C GLU A 163 18.78 9.61 13.58
N GLU A 164 17.74 10.39 13.88
CA GLU A 164 16.34 9.95 13.96
C GLU A 164 15.63 10.00 12.59
N ARG A 165 16.30 10.50 11.55
CA ARG A 165 15.80 10.58 10.17
C ARG A 165 16.18 9.36 9.35
N PHE A 166 15.53 9.19 8.21
CA PHE A 166 15.67 8.03 7.35
C PHE A 166 16.30 8.40 6.01
N HIS A 167 17.04 7.46 5.43
CA HIS A 167 17.56 7.60 4.06
C HIS A 167 16.45 7.32 3.05
N VAL A 168 15.55 6.39 3.38
CA VAL A 168 14.40 6.03 2.53
C VAL A 168 13.13 5.98 3.36
N ILE A 169 12.04 6.54 2.82
CA ILE A 169 10.68 6.32 3.34
C ILE A 169 9.92 5.49 2.30
N SER A 170 9.45 4.31 2.70
CA SER A 170 8.53 3.49 1.92
C SER A 170 7.10 3.79 2.34
N LEU A 171 6.34 4.44 1.45
CA LEU A 171 4.95 4.84 1.64
C LEU A 171 4.07 4.11 0.62
N SER A 172 3.98 2.79 0.76
CA SER A 172 3.24 1.94 -0.18
C SER A 172 1.76 1.82 0.17
N LEU A 173 0.89 2.34 -0.69
CA LEU A 173 -0.58 2.32 -0.56
C LEU A 173 -1.14 3.00 0.71
N VAL A 174 -0.30 3.56 1.57
CA VAL A 174 -0.68 4.25 2.81
C VAL A 174 -1.41 5.56 2.54
N LEU A 175 -0.94 6.37 1.59
CA LEU A 175 -1.49 7.70 1.34
C LEU A 175 -3.00 7.65 1.02
N ASN A 176 -3.47 6.55 0.45
CA ASN A 176 -4.87 6.32 0.05
C ASN A 176 -5.81 6.05 1.23
N TYR A 177 -5.27 5.81 2.43
CA TYR A 177 -6.06 5.71 3.65
C TYR A 177 -6.38 7.05 4.28
N VAL A 178 -5.60 8.09 3.95
CA VAL A 178 -5.88 9.42 4.47
C VAL A 178 -7.12 9.97 3.75
N PRO A 179 -8.20 10.28 4.49
CA PRO A 179 -9.54 10.38 3.89
C PRO A 179 -9.75 11.65 3.07
N ASP A 180 -8.96 12.69 3.30
CA ASP A 180 -9.08 13.99 2.65
C ASP A 180 -7.78 14.45 1.98
N ALA A 181 -7.88 15.46 1.12
CA ALA A 181 -6.73 15.96 0.36
C ALA A 181 -5.72 16.72 1.23
N THR A 182 -6.18 17.44 2.26
CA THR A 182 -5.32 18.21 3.15
C THR A 182 -4.43 17.27 3.95
N GLY A 183 -5.00 16.26 4.60
CA GLY A 183 -4.25 15.25 5.33
C GLY A 183 -3.23 14.52 4.46
N ARG A 184 -3.57 14.23 3.19
CA ARG A 184 -2.62 13.62 2.24
C ARG A 184 -1.44 14.55 1.96
N GLY A 185 -1.70 15.84 1.74
CA GLY A 185 -0.65 16.85 1.59
C GLY A 185 0.23 16.96 2.85
N GLU A 186 -0.37 16.95 4.03
CA GLU A 186 0.36 16.97 5.31
C GLU A 186 1.22 15.72 5.52
N MET A 187 0.73 14.54 5.12
CA MET A 187 1.52 13.31 5.15
C MET A 187 2.76 13.41 4.25
N LEU A 188 2.60 13.92 3.02
CA LEU A 188 3.72 14.11 2.09
C LEU A 188 4.73 15.16 2.60
N LYS A 189 4.26 16.28 3.16
CA LYS A 189 5.13 17.27 3.83
C LYS A 189 5.89 16.65 5.00
N ARG A 190 5.22 15.78 5.77
CA ARG A 190 5.83 15.08 6.89
C ARG A 190 6.96 14.17 6.42
N CYS A 191 6.84 13.48 5.29
CA CYS A 191 7.94 12.69 4.72
C CYS A 191 9.23 13.50 4.56
N VAL A 192 9.15 14.75 4.08
CA VAL A 192 10.32 15.65 3.96
C VAL A 192 10.98 15.89 5.32
N LYS A 193 10.19 15.98 6.40
CA LYS A 193 10.71 16.17 7.76
C LYS A 193 11.35 14.91 8.36
N PHE A 194 11.06 13.74 7.82
CA PHE A 194 11.65 12.47 8.26
C PHE A 194 12.81 11.98 7.39
N LEU A 195 13.04 12.60 6.23
CA LEU A 195 14.21 12.31 5.40
C LEU A 195 15.45 13.05 5.90
N THR A 196 16.59 12.35 5.90
CA THR A 196 17.90 12.92 6.26
C THR A 196 18.33 13.98 5.26
N SER A 197 19.16 14.92 5.70
CA SER A 197 19.85 15.87 4.80
C SER A 197 21.29 15.45 4.49
N LYS A 198 21.79 14.37 5.09
CA LYS A 198 23.16 13.89 4.89
C LYS A 198 23.27 12.99 3.67
N CYS A 199 24.44 13.00 3.03
CA CYS A 199 24.76 12.07 1.95
C CYS A 199 24.76 10.64 2.49
N CYS A 200 24.05 9.76 1.80
CA CYS A 200 24.02 8.34 2.07
C CYS A 200 25.40 7.71 1.80
N PRO A 201 25.80 6.66 2.54
CA PRO A 201 27.07 5.95 2.29
C PRO A 201 27.26 5.46 0.85
N ILE A 202 26.17 5.18 0.14
CA ILE A 202 26.16 4.65 -1.23
C ILE A 202 25.71 5.68 -2.28
N SER A 203 25.88 6.98 -1.99
CA SER A 203 25.49 8.09 -2.88
C SER A 203 24.01 8.10 -3.31
N LEU A 204 23.14 7.39 -2.60
CA LEU A 204 21.70 7.43 -2.80
C LEU A 204 21.14 8.72 -2.18
N PRO A 205 20.43 9.59 -2.92
CA PRO A 205 19.78 10.75 -2.32
C PRO A 205 18.67 10.30 -1.36
N PRO A 206 18.32 11.11 -0.34
CA PRO A 206 17.16 10.84 0.49
C PRO A 206 15.91 10.61 -0.36
N THR A 207 15.28 9.45 -0.23
CA THR A 207 14.31 8.94 -1.21
C THR A 207 12.94 8.68 -0.57
N LEU A 208 11.88 9.14 -1.24
CA LEU A 208 10.51 8.71 -0.98
C LEU A 208 10.08 7.69 -2.03
N PHE A 209 9.73 6.49 -1.61
CA PHE A 209 9.07 5.49 -2.45
C PHE A 209 7.56 5.55 -2.20
N LEU A 210 6.80 6.02 -3.20
CA LEU A 210 5.35 6.21 -3.11
C LEU A 210 4.63 5.22 -4.03
N VAL A 211 3.65 4.50 -3.48
CA VAL A 211 2.78 3.60 -4.28
C VAL A 211 1.33 4.02 -4.13
N LEU A 212 0.67 4.22 -5.26
CA LEU A 212 -0.76 4.53 -5.34
C LEU A 212 -1.45 3.49 -6.24
N PRO A 213 -2.73 3.15 -5.99
CA PRO A 213 -3.53 2.44 -6.97
C PRO A 213 -3.57 3.24 -8.27
N VAL A 214 -3.37 2.58 -9.41
CA VAL A 214 -3.44 3.20 -10.75
C VAL A 214 -4.71 4.04 -10.94
N ALA A 215 -5.85 3.57 -10.43
CA ALA A 215 -7.11 4.31 -10.50
C ALA A 215 -7.09 5.68 -9.79
N CYS A 216 -6.17 5.93 -8.87
CA CYS A 216 -5.99 7.23 -8.22
C CYS A 216 -5.33 8.27 -9.14
N VAL A 217 -4.70 7.84 -10.23
CA VAL A 217 -3.96 8.70 -11.16
C VAL A 217 -4.62 8.68 -12.55
N ASP A 218 -4.99 7.50 -13.07
CA ASP A 218 -5.56 7.36 -14.42
C ASP A 218 -7.04 7.71 -14.49
N ASN A 219 -7.79 7.41 -13.43
CA ASN A 219 -9.26 7.52 -13.41
C ASN A 219 -9.75 8.58 -12.43
N SER A 220 -8.84 9.42 -11.93
CA SER A 220 -9.17 10.46 -10.96
C SER A 220 -9.49 11.78 -11.66
N ARG A 221 -10.61 12.40 -11.28
CA ARG A 221 -10.97 13.74 -11.76
C ARG A 221 -10.10 14.86 -11.18
N TYR A 222 -9.35 14.57 -10.12
CA TYR A 222 -8.68 15.59 -9.29
C TYR A 222 -7.17 15.39 -9.18
N LEU A 223 -6.65 14.27 -9.66
CA LEU A 223 -5.23 13.93 -9.57
C LEU A 223 -4.83 13.21 -10.85
N THR A 224 -3.84 13.76 -11.54
CA THR A 224 -3.15 13.15 -12.67
C THR A 224 -1.70 12.91 -12.28
N GLU A 225 -0.95 12.17 -13.11
CA GLU A 225 0.48 11.97 -12.88
C GLU A 225 1.24 13.30 -12.85
N GLU A 226 0.99 14.16 -13.84
CA GLU A 226 1.54 15.51 -13.93
C GLU A 226 1.23 16.32 -12.67
N ARG A 227 -0.02 16.33 -12.22
CA ARG A 227 -0.40 17.08 -11.02
C ARG A 227 0.23 16.50 -9.75
N LEU A 228 0.40 15.19 -9.66
CA LEU A 228 1.10 14.56 -8.55
C LEU A 228 2.59 14.97 -8.55
N ASN A 229 3.23 14.96 -9.71
CA ASN A 229 4.60 15.41 -9.88
C ASN A 229 4.75 16.89 -9.48
N ASP A 230 3.83 17.76 -9.90
CA ASP A 230 3.83 19.18 -9.50
C ASP A 230 3.76 19.34 -7.98
N ILE A 231 2.86 18.58 -7.33
CA ILE A 231 2.72 18.62 -5.86
C ILE A 231 4.04 18.19 -5.21
N LEU A 232 4.63 17.08 -5.65
CA LEU A 232 5.88 16.56 -5.10
C LEU A 232 7.06 17.51 -5.34
N ALA A 233 7.14 18.13 -6.53
CA ALA A 233 8.13 19.14 -6.87
C ALA A 233 8.03 20.38 -5.96
N ASN A 234 6.82 20.86 -5.68
CA ASN A 234 6.61 21.96 -4.73
C ASN A 234 6.98 21.60 -3.28
N LEU A 235 7.06 20.31 -2.95
CA LEU A 235 7.55 19.84 -1.65
C LEU A 235 9.08 19.62 -1.63
N GLY A 236 9.77 19.80 -2.76
CA GLY A 236 11.22 19.61 -2.90
C GLY A 236 11.63 18.21 -3.35
N PHE A 237 10.70 17.37 -3.81
CA PHE A 237 11.01 16.08 -4.42
C PHE A 237 11.24 16.21 -5.92
N HIS A 238 12.10 15.35 -6.46
CA HIS A 238 12.27 15.19 -7.89
C HIS A 238 11.95 13.75 -8.29
N LEU A 239 11.18 13.57 -9.36
CA LEU A 239 10.83 12.26 -9.86
C LEU A 239 12.09 11.56 -10.39
N ALA A 240 12.43 10.42 -9.77
CA ALA A 240 13.57 9.60 -10.17
C ALA A 240 13.17 8.43 -11.08
N GLN A 241 12.09 7.70 -10.74
CA GLN A 241 11.55 6.57 -11.50
C GLN A 241 10.03 6.46 -11.31
N ILE A 242 9.35 5.89 -12.30
CA ILE A 242 7.91 5.57 -12.29
C ILE A 242 7.64 4.30 -13.10
N VAL A 243 6.67 3.48 -12.68
CA VAL A 243 6.18 2.27 -13.37
C VAL A 243 4.68 2.12 -13.23
#